data_AF-A0A7X7GB40-F1
#
_entry.id   AF-A0A7X7GB40-F1
#
_cell.length_a   1.000
_cell.length_b   1.000
_cell.length_c   1.000
_cell.angle_alpha   90.00
_cell.angle_beta   90.00
_cell.angle_gamma   90.00
#
_symmetry.space_group_name_H-M   'P 1'
#
loop_
_entity.id
_entity.type
_entity.pdbx_description
1 polymer ?
#
loop_
_entity_poly.entity_id
_entity_poly.type
_entity_poly.pdbx_seq_one_letter_code
_entity_poly.pdbx_strand_id
1 'polypeptide(L)'
;MVEIGNTLREARTRQGLSIHDAEEATKIRTRYLQALEQEDFEVIPGSTFVMGFLRTYALYLQLDADALVEEYLSQHDPQFMDCHRLPTIRMRSRSSRSPSTRSSYVVVAILALIIILVLAWIGWGNRGKVPATMETPSTTTTGLASAGTLSTTPFSTGTSASATVTESTAQSVETQSEGEHSGDTQSEGAPMVVEGRQAQEASELIVQVKAQDDRCYLMVREDSEGGRTLYSQTLDENEEVTFTATNALWMNIANPSAIALVINGMRYQAPEPYGVFKVTAAGLERL
;
A
#
# COMPACT_ATOMS: atom_id res chain seq x y z
N MET A 1 15.95 -19.75 16.27
CA MET A 1 15.96 -18.90 15.07
C MET A 1 14.63 -19.12 14.40
N VAL A 2 13.87 -18.06 14.12
CA VAL A 2 12.60 -18.20 13.40
C VAL A 2 12.94 -18.25 11.93
N GLU A 3 12.72 -19.39 11.28
CA GLU A 3 12.86 -19.52 9.83
C GLU A 3 11.61 -18.90 9.19
N ILE A 4 11.77 -17.68 8.66
CA ILE A 4 10.71 -16.87 8.06
C ILE A 4 10.05 -17.64 6.92
N GLY A 5 10.86 -18.20 6.02
CA GLY A 5 10.39 -18.89 4.82
C GLY A 5 9.59 -20.15 5.16
N ASN A 6 10.09 -20.97 6.10
CA ASN A 6 9.39 -22.16 6.56
C ASN A 6 8.08 -21.81 7.27
N THR A 7 8.06 -20.77 8.11
CA THR A 7 6.85 -20.30 8.79
C THR A 7 5.75 -19.91 7.80
N LEU A 8 6.10 -19.15 6.75
CA LEU A 8 5.17 -18.74 5.69
C LEU A 8 4.65 -19.94 4.90
N ARG A 9 5.55 -20.83 4.46
CA ARG A 9 5.19 -22.03 3.69
C ARG A 9 4.27 -22.95 4.47
N GLU A 10 4.60 -23.23 5.72
CA GLU A 10 3.76 -24.05 6.58
C GLU A 10 2.37 -23.44 6.79
N ALA A 11 2.29 -22.14 7.06
CA ALA A 11 1.01 -21.46 7.22
C ALA A 11 0.16 -21.53 5.95
N ARG A 12 0.75 -21.34 4.76
CA ARG A 12 0.05 -21.48 3.48
C ARG A 12 -0.47 -22.91 3.28
N THR A 13 0.41 -23.90 3.40
CA THR A 13 0.06 -25.31 3.18
C THR A 13 -0.97 -25.82 4.18
N ARG A 14 -0.93 -25.38 5.45
CA ARG A 14 -1.92 -25.69 6.50
C ARG A 14 -3.33 -25.20 6.14
N GLN A 15 -3.42 -24.09 5.40
CA GLN A 15 -4.68 -23.55 4.89
C GLN A 15 -5.11 -24.17 3.55
N GLY A 16 -4.30 -25.08 2.98
CA GLY A 16 -4.57 -25.72 1.69
C GLY A 16 -4.45 -24.78 0.49
N LEU A 17 -3.78 -23.63 0.66
CA LEU A 17 -3.64 -22.61 -0.37
C LEU A 17 -2.49 -22.94 -1.33
N SER A 18 -2.73 -22.81 -2.64
CA SER A 18 -1.65 -22.84 -3.62
C SER A 18 -0.87 -21.52 -3.61
N ILE A 19 0.35 -21.52 -4.14
CA ILE A 19 1.14 -20.29 -4.29
C ILE A 19 0.45 -19.31 -5.26
N HIS A 20 -0.31 -19.82 -6.24
CA HIS A 20 -1.07 -19.01 -7.20
C HIS A 20 -2.29 -18.34 -6.54
N ASP A 21 -2.98 -19.01 -5.62
CA ASP A 21 -4.07 -18.41 -4.85
C ASP A 21 -3.56 -17.21 -4.04
N ALA A 22 -2.36 -17.36 -3.47
CA ALA A 22 -1.70 -16.27 -2.77
C ALA A 22 -1.29 -15.12 -3.71
N GLU A 23 -0.82 -15.40 -4.93
CA GLU A 23 -0.56 -14.36 -5.94
C GLU A 23 -1.85 -13.60 -6.30
N GLU A 24 -2.94 -14.32 -6.54
CA GLU A 24 -4.22 -13.69 -6.89
C GLU A 24 -4.77 -12.81 -5.77
N ALA A 25 -4.64 -13.26 -4.51
CA ALA A 25 -5.15 -12.52 -3.35
C ALA A 25 -4.27 -11.32 -2.97
N THR A 26 -2.95 -11.49 -2.96
CA THR A 26 -2.00 -10.46 -2.50
C THR A 26 -1.55 -9.52 -3.61
N LYS A 27 -1.74 -9.90 -4.88
CA LYS A 27 -1.18 -9.24 -6.07
C LYS A 27 0.34 -9.21 -6.13
N ILE A 28 1.00 -10.07 -5.34
CA ILE A 28 2.44 -10.28 -5.38
C ILE A 28 2.71 -11.45 -6.33
N ARG A 29 3.63 -11.26 -7.28
CA ARG A 29 3.97 -12.30 -8.27
C ARG A 29 4.44 -13.59 -7.58
N THR A 30 4.05 -14.76 -8.10
CA THR A 30 4.44 -16.07 -7.57
C THR A 30 5.94 -16.19 -7.32
N ARG A 31 6.78 -15.70 -8.25
CA ARG A 31 8.25 -15.73 -8.09
C ARG A 31 8.75 -15.07 -6.80
N TYR A 32 8.08 -13.99 -6.36
CA TYR A 32 8.46 -13.27 -5.14
C TYR A 32 7.90 -13.93 -3.90
N LEU A 33 6.72 -14.53 -3.96
CA LEU A 33 6.18 -15.33 -2.86
C LEU A 33 7.02 -16.58 -2.60
N GLN A 34 7.49 -17.23 -3.68
CA GLN A 34 8.43 -18.34 -3.59
C GLN A 34 9.77 -17.92 -3.02
N ALA A 35 10.29 -16.77 -3.45
CA ALA A 35 11.51 -16.18 -2.89
C ALA A 35 11.38 -15.94 -1.37
N LEU A 36 10.25 -15.38 -0.90
CA LEU A 36 9.98 -15.24 0.54
C LEU A 36 9.93 -16.59 1.27
N GLU A 37 9.30 -17.61 0.70
CA GLU A 37 9.25 -18.97 1.29
C GLU A 37 10.60 -19.70 1.26
N GLN A 38 11.53 -19.29 0.41
CA GLN A 38 12.86 -19.87 0.26
C GLN A 38 13.96 -19.02 0.91
N GLU A 39 13.57 -17.88 1.48
CA GLU A 39 14.49 -16.87 2.04
C GLU A 39 15.50 -16.35 1.01
N ASP A 40 15.15 -16.42 -0.27
CA ASP A 40 15.95 -15.90 -1.39
C ASP A 40 15.57 -14.45 -1.68
N PHE A 41 15.93 -13.55 -0.76
CA PHE A 41 15.52 -12.15 -0.82
C PHE A 41 16.18 -11.35 -1.96
N GLU A 42 17.28 -11.84 -2.54
CA GLU A 42 18.02 -11.17 -3.62
C GLU A 42 17.20 -11.05 -4.91
N VAL A 43 16.26 -11.98 -5.14
CA VAL A 43 15.36 -11.96 -6.30
C VAL A 43 14.36 -10.78 -6.23
N ILE A 44 14.11 -10.26 -5.03
CA ILE A 44 13.16 -9.17 -4.80
C ILE A 44 13.90 -7.83 -4.96
N PRO A 45 13.39 -6.89 -5.76
CA PRO A 45 14.11 -5.65 -6.06
C PRO A 45 14.13 -4.71 -4.85
N GLY A 46 15.13 -4.86 -3.98
CA GLY A 46 15.38 -3.98 -2.83
C GLY A 46 14.69 -4.40 -1.53
N SER A 47 15.31 -4.09 -0.39
CA SER A 47 14.87 -4.53 0.95
C SER A 47 13.52 -3.97 1.36
N THR A 48 13.15 -2.76 0.90
CA THR A 48 11.86 -2.14 1.17
C THR A 48 10.69 -2.94 0.58
N PHE A 49 10.88 -3.52 -0.61
CA PHE A 49 9.89 -4.41 -1.22
C PHE A 49 9.79 -5.74 -0.50
N VAL A 50 10.90 -6.28 0.00
CA VAL A 50 10.89 -7.49 0.84
C VAL A 50 10.01 -7.27 2.07
N MET A 51 10.21 -6.18 2.82
CA MET A 51 9.40 -5.86 4.00
C MET A 51 7.91 -5.70 3.65
N GLY A 52 7.61 -5.01 2.54
CA GLY A 52 6.24 -4.80 2.09
C GLY A 52 5.52 -6.08 1.66
N PHE A 53 6.21 -6.94 0.91
CA PHE A 53 5.69 -8.24 0.47
C PHE A 53 5.57 -9.21 1.64
N LEU A 54 6.57 -9.26 2.52
CA LEU A 54 6.56 -10.08 3.73
C LEU A 54 5.38 -9.72 4.63
N ARG A 55 5.17 -8.43 4.90
CA ARG A 55 4.02 -7.96 5.70
C ARG A 55 2.70 -8.32 5.04
N THR A 56 2.54 -8.04 3.74
CA THR A 56 1.30 -8.31 3.01
C THR A 56 0.97 -9.81 3.02
N TYR A 57 1.98 -10.66 2.80
CA TYR A 57 1.81 -12.10 2.74
C TYR A 57 1.53 -12.70 4.13
N ALA A 58 2.25 -12.27 5.16
CA ALA A 58 1.99 -12.67 6.54
C ALA A 58 0.57 -12.31 6.99
N LEU A 59 0.09 -11.10 6.69
CA LEU A 59 -1.29 -10.69 6.99
C LEU A 59 -2.32 -11.56 6.26
N TYR A 60 -2.08 -11.90 5.00
CA TYR A 60 -2.94 -12.80 4.24
C TYR A 60 -3.00 -14.21 4.87
N LEU A 61 -1.85 -14.71 5.33
CA LEU A 61 -1.73 -15.99 6.03
C LEU A 61 -2.14 -15.95 7.51
N GLN A 62 -2.59 -14.80 8.02
CA GLN A 62 -3.01 -14.58 9.41
C GLN A 62 -1.88 -14.84 10.43
N LEU A 63 -0.66 -14.50 10.04
CA LEU A 63 0.54 -14.53 10.89
C LEU A 63 0.82 -13.14 11.48
N ASP A 64 1.68 -13.09 12.50
CA ASP A 64 2.20 -11.84 13.03
C ASP A 64 3.21 -11.23 12.05
N ALA A 65 2.73 -10.28 11.26
CA ALA A 65 3.53 -9.63 10.23
C ALA A 65 4.63 -8.74 10.81
N ASP A 66 4.40 -8.12 11.96
CA ASP A 66 5.39 -7.20 12.55
C ASP A 66 6.56 -8.01 13.13
N ALA A 67 6.29 -9.14 13.78
CA ALA A 67 7.32 -10.06 14.26
C ALA A 67 8.20 -10.62 13.13
N LEU A 68 7.60 -11.01 12.00
CA LEU A 68 8.36 -11.54 10.85
C LEU A 68 9.22 -10.46 10.16
N VAL A 69 8.71 -9.23 10.08
CA VAL A 69 9.48 -8.11 9.53
C VAL A 69 10.63 -7.71 10.46
N GLU A 70 10.41 -7.72 11.77
CA GLU A 70 11.46 -7.45 12.76
C GLU A 70 12.57 -8.51 12.70
N GLU A 71 12.20 -9.79 12.59
CA GLU A 71 13.16 -10.87 12.40
C GLU A 71 13.98 -10.66 11.11
N TYR A 72 13.32 -10.35 9.97
CA TYR A 72 14.00 -10.06 8.71
C TYR A 72 15.00 -8.90 8.85
N LEU A 73 14.59 -7.79 9.46
CA LEU A 73 15.44 -6.62 9.67
C LEU A 73 16.65 -6.96 10.54
N SER A 74 16.45 -7.74 11.61
CA SER A 74 17.55 -8.13 12.49
C SER A 74 18.62 -8.98 11.79
N GLN A 75 18.24 -9.77 10.79
CA GLN A 75 19.14 -10.68 10.08
C GLN A 75 19.77 -10.05 8.83
N HIS A 76 19.02 -9.23 8.09
CA HIS A 76 19.43 -8.77 6.75
C HIS A 76 19.64 -7.26 6.62
N ASP A 77 19.09 -6.44 7.52
CA ASP A 77 19.20 -4.98 7.43
C ASP A 77 19.23 -4.32 8.82
N PRO A 78 20.29 -4.57 9.61
CA PRO A 78 20.37 -4.07 10.99
C PRO A 78 20.48 -2.54 11.06
N GLN A 79 20.97 -1.87 10.00
CA GLN A 79 21.06 -0.41 9.97
C GLN A 79 19.68 0.25 9.82
N PHE A 80 18.69 -0.45 9.26
CA PHE A 80 17.30 0.01 9.19
C PHE A 80 16.62 0.09 10.57
N MET A 81 17.09 -0.67 11.57
CA MET A 81 16.56 -0.63 12.94
C MET A 81 16.99 0.63 13.70
N ASP A 82 18.16 1.18 13.40
CA ASP A 82 18.70 2.37 14.07
C ASP A 82 18.03 3.68 13.62
N CYS A 83 17.46 3.71 12.41
CA CYS A 83 16.78 4.90 11.85
C CYS A 83 15.24 4.88 12.01
N HIS A 84 14.62 3.77 12.43
CA HIS A 84 13.16 3.63 12.56
C HIS A 84 12.68 3.30 13.99
N ARG A 85 12.91 4.22 14.94
CA ARG A 85 11.99 4.43 16.10
C ARG A 85 10.98 5.56 15.82
N LEU A 86 10.45 5.61 14.60
CA LEU A 86 9.37 6.53 14.25
C LEU A 86 8.02 5.84 14.47
N PRO A 87 6.97 6.61 14.84
CA PRO A 87 5.72 6.04 15.30
C PRO A 87 5.20 5.13 14.20
N THR A 88 4.75 3.93 14.59
CA THR A 88 3.97 3.06 13.72
C THR A 88 2.90 3.92 13.07
N ILE A 89 3.11 4.35 11.82
CA ILE A 89 2.01 4.75 10.98
C ILE A 89 1.28 3.44 10.82
N ARG A 90 0.26 3.26 11.67
CA ARG A 90 -0.75 2.25 11.50
C ARG A 90 -1.30 2.55 10.11
N MET A 91 -0.74 1.89 9.09
CA MET A 91 -1.51 1.64 7.89
C MET A 91 -2.76 1.00 8.45
N ARG A 92 -3.84 1.77 8.39
CA ARG A 92 -5.18 1.29 8.60
C ARG A 92 -5.32 0.22 7.55
N SER A 93 -4.92 -1.00 7.90
CA SER A 93 -5.43 -2.21 7.27
C SER A 93 -6.90 -1.89 7.06
N ARG A 94 -7.33 -1.94 5.81
CA ARG A 94 -8.75 -2.11 5.51
C ARG A 94 -9.10 -3.49 6.07
N SER A 95 -9.10 -3.61 7.39
CA SER A 95 -9.77 -4.65 8.09
C SER A 95 -11.19 -4.52 7.59
N SER A 96 -11.64 -5.59 6.96
CA SER A 96 -13.05 -5.87 6.74
C SER A 96 -13.80 -5.25 7.91
N ARG A 97 -14.63 -4.24 7.62
CA ARG A 97 -15.49 -3.63 8.63
C ARG A 97 -16.33 -4.77 9.19
N SER A 98 -15.89 -5.35 10.31
CA SER A 98 -16.78 -6.07 11.19
C SER A 98 -17.87 -5.07 11.51
N PRO A 99 -19.14 -5.35 11.18
CA PRO A 99 -20.22 -4.45 11.52
C PRO A 99 -20.22 -4.37 13.05
N SER A 100 -19.77 -3.23 13.56
CA SER A 100 -19.87 -2.90 14.97
C SER A 100 -21.30 -3.20 15.40
N THR A 101 -21.45 -3.95 16.49
CA THR A 101 -22.73 -4.32 17.11
C THR A 101 -23.65 -3.11 17.33
N ARG A 102 -23.10 -1.89 17.38
CA ARG A 102 -23.85 -0.62 17.38
C ARG A 102 -24.78 -0.45 16.17
N SER A 103 -24.39 -0.90 14.98
CA SER A 103 -25.26 -0.84 13.79
C SER A 103 -26.42 -1.83 13.88
N SER A 104 -26.24 -2.97 14.56
CA SER A 104 -27.31 -3.96 14.77
C SER A 104 -28.39 -3.39 15.70
N TYR A 105 -28.02 -2.66 16.76
CA TYR A 105 -28.99 -2.02 17.64
C TYR A 105 -29.81 -0.91 16.95
N VAL A 106 -29.21 -0.17 16.01
CA VAL A 106 -29.94 0.84 15.23
C VAL A 106 -30.97 0.18 14.31
N VAL A 107 -30.61 -0.94 13.67
CA VAL A 107 -31.54 -1.70 12.82
C VAL A 107 -32.66 -2.32 13.66
N VAL A 108 -32.35 -2.89 14.82
CA VAL A 108 -33.35 -3.44 15.76
C VAL A 108 -34.26 -2.33 16.30
N ALA A 109 -33.74 -1.14 16.61
CA ALA A 109 -34.53 -0.01 17.08
C ALA A 109 -35.49 0.51 15.99
N ILE A 110 -35.05 0.57 14.74
CA ILE A 110 -35.89 0.94 13.59
C ILE A 110 -36.99 -0.11 13.36
N LEU A 111 -36.65 -1.40 13.41
CA LEU A 111 -37.63 -2.49 13.32
C LEU A 111 -38.67 -2.44 14.45
N ALA A 112 -38.22 -2.21 15.69
CA ALA A 112 -39.12 -2.06 16.83
C ALA A 112 -40.05 -0.85 16.66
N LEU A 113 -39.54 0.29 16.17
CA LEU A 113 -40.35 1.48 15.89
C LEU A 113 -41.42 1.19 14.83
N ILE A 114 -41.07 0.49 13.75
CA ILE A 114 -42.00 0.10 12.68
C ILE A 114 -43.09 -0.82 13.25
N ILE A 115 -42.73 -1.80 14.08
CA ILE A 115 -43.69 -2.72 14.73
C ILE A 115 -44.66 -1.93 15.63
N ILE A 116 -44.16 -0.98 16.43
CA ILE A 116 -45.01 -0.14 17.29
C ILE A 116 -45.99 0.69 16.45
N LEU A 117 -45.54 1.27 15.34
CA LEU A 117 -46.41 2.02 14.42
C LEU A 117 -47.48 1.14 13.77
N VAL A 118 -47.13 -0.09 13.37
CA VAL A 118 -48.08 -1.06 12.81
C VAL A 118 -49.13 -1.46 13.85
N LEU A 119 -48.72 -1.74 15.09
CA LEU A 119 -49.62 -2.09 16.19
C LEU A 119 -50.52 -0.91 16.58
N ALA A 120 -50.00 0.31 16.61
CA ALA A 120 -50.79 1.52 16.82
C ALA A 120 -51.84 1.69 15.72
N TRP A 121 -51.48 1.40 14.46
CA TRP A 121 -52.40 1.50 13.33
C TRP A 121 -53.55 0.48 13.41
N ILE A 122 -53.22 -0.77 13.75
CA ILE A 122 -54.21 -1.84 13.96
C ILE A 122 -55.09 -1.57 15.19
N GLY A 123 -54.51 -1.06 16.26
CA GLY A 123 -55.22 -0.70 17.49
C GLY A 123 -56.18 0.48 17.33
N TRP A 124 -55.90 1.39 16.39
CA TRP A 124 -56.79 2.51 16.05
C TRP A 124 -57.91 2.07 15.09
N GLY A 125 -57.62 1.15 14.17
CA GLY A 125 -58.59 0.63 13.20
C GLY A 125 -59.72 -0.23 13.80
N ASN A 126 -59.52 -0.82 14.98
CA ASN A 126 -60.49 -1.73 15.60
C ASN A 126 -61.38 -1.08 16.69
N ARG A 127 -61.26 0.22 16.97
CA ARG A 127 -62.19 0.94 17.88
C ARG A 127 -63.41 1.45 17.12
N GLY A 128 -64.20 0.52 16.62
CA GLY A 128 -65.45 0.87 15.94
C GLY A 128 -66.14 -0.35 15.38
N LYS A 129 -66.68 -1.19 16.26
CA LYS A 129 -67.87 -2.04 16.03
C LYS A 129 -68.17 -2.83 17.31
N VAL A 130 -69.11 -2.30 18.08
CA VAL A 130 -69.78 -3.01 19.17
C VAL A 130 -70.69 -4.06 18.51
N PRO A 131 -70.63 -5.36 18.87
CA PRO A 131 -71.52 -6.35 18.27
C PRO A 131 -72.89 -6.30 18.96
N ALA A 132 -73.91 -5.87 18.21
CA ALA A 132 -75.31 -6.09 18.56
C ALA A 132 -75.79 -7.38 17.90
N THR A 133 -76.16 -8.36 18.75
CA THR A 133 -77.39 -9.17 18.68
C THR A 133 -77.75 -9.91 17.37
N MET A 134 -77.70 -11.25 17.48
CA MET A 134 -78.59 -12.31 16.96
C MET A 134 -78.97 -12.34 15.46
N GLU A 135 -78.60 -13.43 14.77
CA GLU A 135 -79.52 -14.51 14.35
C GLU A 135 -78.77 -15.62 13.58
N THR A 136 -79.26 -16.85 13.73
CA THR A 136 -78.79 -18.13 13.17
C THR A 136 -79.70 -18.51 11.95
N PRO A 137 -79.55 -19.70 11.33
CA PRO A 137 -78.67 -20.15 10.24
C PRO A 137 -79.41 -20.31 8.88
N SER A 138 -78.68 -20.61 7.80
CA SER A 138 -79.17 -21.52 6.73
C SER A 138 -78.05 -22.11 5.87
N THR A 139 -78.17 -23.41 5.65
CA THR A 139 -77.29 -24.39 4.99
C THR A 139 -77.41 -24.36 3.46
N THR A 140 -76.41 -24.92 2.76
CA THR A 140 -76.51 -25.91 1.65
C THR A 140 -75.83 -25.54 0.30
N THR A 141 -75.11 -26.55 -0.24
CA THR A 141 -74.92 -26.93 -1.68
C THR A 141 -73.60 -26.47 -2.34
N THR A 142 -72.57 -27.32 -2.44
CA THR A 142 -72.26 -28.39 -3.43
C THR A 142 -71.69 -27.90 -4.77
N GLY A 143 -70.51 -28.44 -5.14
CA GLY A 143 -69.91 -28.39 -6.49
C GLY A 143 -68.38 -28.34 -6.44
N LEU A 144 -67.66 -29.47 -6.24
CA LEU A 144 -67.06 -30.32 -7.28
C LEU A 144 -66.31 -29.58 -8.40
N ALA A 145 -64.96 -29.67 -8.39
CA ALA A 145 -64.14 -30.34 -9.42
C ALA A 145 -62.81 -29.62 -9.76
N SER A 146 -61.74 -30.42 -9.77
CA SER A 146 -60.56 -30.40 -10.66
C SER A 146 -59.62 -29.17 -10.63
N ALA A 147 -58.29 -29.29 -10.70
CA ALA A 147 -57.40 -30.41 -11.00
C ALA A 147 -56.03 -30.14 -10.35
N GLY A 148 -55.42 -31.19 -9.80
CA GLY A 148 -53.99 -31.20 -9.52
C GLY A 148 -53.21 -31.68 -10.75
N THR A 149 -51.97 -31.22 -10.90
CA THR A 149 -50.83 -32.01 -11.40
C THR A 149 -49.53 -31.30 -10.99
N LEU A 150 -48.62 -32.11 -10.45
CA LEU A 150 -47.32 -31.79 -9.85
C LEU A 150 -46.17 -31.82 -10.88
N SER A 151 -45.05 -31.21 -10.47
CA SER A 151 -43.65 -31.52 -10.86
C SER A 151 -43.22 -31.11 -12.28
N THR A 152 -41.98 -30.69 -12.56
CA THR A 152 -40.67 -31.14 -12.05
C THR A 152 -39.58 -30.14 -12.43
N THR A 153 -38.51 -30.06 -11.63
CA THR A 153 -37.24 -29.34 -11.85
C THR A 153 -36.18 -30.28 -12.50
N PRO A 154 -34.86 -30.00 -12.48
CA PRO A 154 -34.06 -29.47 -13.62
C PRO A 154 -32.83 -30.36 -13.99
N PHE A 155 -32.12 -30.13 -15.11
CA PHE A 155 -30.70 -30.59 -15.22
C PHE A 155 -29.86 -30.02 -16.39
N SER A 156 -28.53 -30.11 -16.17
CA SER A 156 -27.34 -30.02 -17.05
C SER A 156 -26.74 -28.62 -17.21
N THR A 157 -25.51 -28.27 -16.76
CA THR A 157 -24.21 -28.92 -16.49
C THR A 157 -23.48 -29.52 -17.71
N GLY A 158 -22.33 -28.90 -18.03
CA GLY A 158 -21.13 -29.39 -18.74
C GLY A 158 -20.04 -28.31 -18.56
N THR A 159 -18.85 -28.48 -17.95
CA THR A 159 -17.74 -29.46 -18.08
C THR A 159 -17.08 -29.45 -19.47
N SER A 160 -15.87 -28.89 -19.62
CA SER A 160 -14.56 -29.63 -19.61
C SER A 160 -13.39 -28.87 -20.29
N ALA A 161 -12.16 -29.33 -19.96
CA ALA A 161 -10.83 -29.14 -20.57
C ALA A 161 -10.06 -27.85 -20.22
N SER A 162 -8.88 -27.81 -19.57
CA SER A 162 -7.64 -28.63 -19.52
C SER A 162 -6.75 -28.58 -20.76
N ALA A 163 -5.56 -27.99 -20.61
CA ALA A 163 -4.37 -28.24 -21.45
C ALA A 163 -3.07 -27.90 -20.69
N THR A 164 -2.03 -28.68 -20.99
CA THR A 164 -0.71 -28.84 -20.36
C THR A 164 0.40 -28.33 -21.30
N VAL A 165 1.48 -27.72 -20.79
CA VAL A 165 2.85 -27.60 -21.40
C VAL A 165 3.85 -27.27 -20.23
N THR A 166 4.77 -28.11 -19.74
CA THR A 166 6.11 -28.59 -20.22
C THR A 166 7.18 -27.48 -20.39
N GLU A 167 8.00 -27.19 -19.36
CA GLU A 167 9.43 -27.58 -19.18
C GLU A 167 10.45 -26.93 -20.15
N SER A 168 11.48 -26.25 -19.62
CA SER A 168 12.90 -26.41 -20.06
C SER A 168 13.88 -25.54 -19.24
N THR A 169 14.90 -26.21 -18.73
CA THR A 169 16.08 -25.77 -17.97
C THR A 169 17.29 -25.57 -18.89
N ALA A 170 18.18 -24.61 -18.57
CA ALA A 170 19.65 -24.61 -18.78
C ALA A 170 20.22 -23.21 -18.46
N GLN A 171 21.50 -22.96 -18.14
CA GLN A 171 22.60 -23.60 -17.42
C GLN A 171 23.74 -22.54 -17.43
N SER A 172 24.48 -22.47 -16.32
CA SER A 172 25.82 -21.90 -16.06
C SER A 172 26.76 -21.57 -17.24
N VAL A 173 27.66 -20.58 -17.07
CA VAL A 173 29.16 -20.71 -17.11
C VAL A 173 29.85 -19.35 -16.84
N GLU A 174 31.00 -19.47 -16.16
CA GLU A 174 32.05 -18.50 -15.75
C GLU A 174 32.63 -17.58 -16.86
N THR A 175 33.34 -16.52 -16.45
CA THR A 175 34.82 -16.43 -16.58
C THR A 175 35.35 -15.01 -16.30
N GLN A 176 36.40 -14.98 -15.48
CA GLN A 176 37.28 -13.87 -15.11
C GLN A 176 38.04 -13.29 -16.32
N SER A 177 38.41 -12.01 -16.26
CA SER A 177 39.72 -11.56 -16.78
C SER A 177 40.14 -10.26 -16.11
N GLU A 178 41.21 -10.36 -15.32
CA GLU A 178 42.13 -9.27 -15.01
C GLU A 178 42.73 -8.67 -16.29
N GLY A 179 43.09 -7.40 -16.22
CA GLY A 179 43.66 -6.62 -17.30
C GLY A 179 44.29 -5.34 -16.75
N GLU A 180 45.47 -5.52 -16.16
CA GLU A 180 46.40 -4.51 -15.69
C GLU A 180 46.90 -3.64 -16.85
N HIS A 181 46.88 -2.31 -16.70
CA HIS A 181 47.83 -1.44 -17.43
C HIS A 181 48.15 -0.18 -16.64
N SER A 182 49.37 -0.17 -16.12
CA SER A 182 50.11 0.98 -15.59
C SER A 182 50.36 2.03 -16.66
N GLY A 183 50.24 3.30 -16.27
CA GLY A 183 50.62 4.45 -17.08
C GLY A 183 50.94 5.64 -16.17
N ASP A 184 52.21 5.72 -15.80
CA ASP A 184 52.87 6.74 -15.00
C ASP A 184 52.84 8.13 -15.69
N THR A 185 52.81 9.24 -14.94
CA THR A 185 53.57 10.49 -15.18
C THR A 185 53.22 11.54 -14.10
N GLN A 186 54.24 11.87 -13.31
CA GLN A 186 54.34 13.02 -12.41
C GLN A 186 54.31 14.37 -13.16
N SER A 187 53.74 15.39 -12.53
CA SER A 187 54.26 16.77 -12.63
C SER A 187 54.07 17.49 -11.31
N GLU A 188 55.19 17.82 -10.68
CA GLU A 188 55.34 18.72 -9.54
C GLU A 188 54.81 20.14 -9.85
N GLY A 189 54.39 20.83 -8.79
CA GLY A 189 54.07 22.25 -8.80
C GLY A 189 53.37 22.71 -7.52
N ALA A 190 54.09 22.73 -6.38
CA ALA A 190 53.72 23.54 -5.22
C ALA A 190 54.59 24.81 -5.20
N PRO A 191 54.33 25.86 -4.39
CA PRO A 191 53.21 26.09 -3.46
C PRO A 191 52.56 27.49 -3.61
N MET A 192 51.35 27.70 -3.06
CA MET A 192 51.00 29.03 -2.54
C MET A 192 50.05 28.90 -1.35
N VAL A 193 50.61 29.24 -0.19
CA VAL A 193 49.89 29.57 1.04
C VAL A 193 49.09 30.85 0.78
N VAL A 194 47.77 30.79 0.94
CA VAL A 194 46.98 31.95 1.37
C VAL A 194 46.04 31.49 2.47
N GLU A 195 46.53 31.70 3.68
CA GLU A 195 45.77 31.78 4.92
C GLU A 195 44.65 32.82 4.77
N GLY A 196 43.44 32.44 5.18
CA GLY A 196 42.43 33.36 5.68
C GLY A 196 41.51 34.02 4.65
N ARG A 197 40.27 33.49 4.56
CA ARG A 197 39.09 34.36 4.59
C ARG A 197 37.81 33.59 4.93
N GLN A 198 37.43 33.79 6.20
CA GLN A 198 36.07 34.02 6.69
C GLN A 198 35.09 32.83 6.66
N ALA A 199 34.72 32.44 7.88
CA ALA A 199 33.44 31.81 8.19
C ALA A 199 32.34 32.45 7.34
N GLN A 200 31.84 31.68 6.39
CA GLN A 200 30.71 32.07 5.57
C GLN A 200 29.51 32.10 6.52
N GLU A 201 29.01 33.31 6.77
CA GLU A 201 27.70 33.50 7.40
C GLU A 201 26.72 32.54 6.73
N ALA A 202 26.02 31.76 7.54
CA ALA A 202 25.05 30.77 7.10
C ALA A 202 24.04 31.46 6.18
N SER A 203 24.32 31.37 4.87
CA SER A 203 23.49 31.97 3.84
C SER A 203 22.27 31.08 3.76
N GLU A 204 21.18 31.55 4.34
CA GLU A 204 19.92 30.82 4.37
C GLU A 204 19.57 30.37 2.95
N LEU A 205 19.50 29.06 2.74
CA LEU A 205 19.14 28.45 1.47
C LEU A 205 17.63 28.62 1.27
N ILE A 206 17.23 29.48 0.35
CA ILE A 206 15.83 29.70 0.00
C ILE A 206 15.53 28.94 -1.29
N VAL A 207 14.55 28.04 -1.22
CA VAL A 207 14.14 27.20 -2.35
C VAL A 207 12.64 27.39 -2.59
N GLN A 208 12.29 27.95 -3.74
CA GLN A 208 10.91 28.06 -4.20
C GLN A 208 10.64 26.97 -5.22
N VAL A 209 9.50 26.31 -5.07
CA VAL A 209 9.08 25.20 -5.92
C VAL A 209 7.69 25.52 -6.42
N LYS A 210 7.53 25.62 -7.74
CA LYS A 210 6.26 25.90 -8.38
C LYS A 210 5.88 24.80 -9.35
N ALA A 211 4.67 24.26 -9.22
CA ALA A 211 4.08 23.37 -10.21
C ALA A 211 3.58 24.21 -11.41
N GLN A 212 3.97 23.84 -12.62
CA GLN A 212 3.63 24.56 -13.86
C GLN A 212 2.42 23.94 -14.55
N ASP A 213 2.63 22.84 -15.27
CA ASP A 213 1.65 22.32 -16.23
C ASP A 213 0.89 21.07 -15.73
N ASP A 214 1.37 20.42 -14.67
CA ASP A 214 0.73 19.22 -14.11
C ASP A 214 1.00 19.11 -12.60
N ARG A 215 0.21 18.27 -11.94
CA ARG A 215 0.35 17.98 -10.51
C ARG A 215 1.61 17.18 -10.27
N CYS A 216 2.37 17.55 -9.25
CA CYS A 216 3.57 16.83 -8.88
C CYS A 216 3.63 16.56 -7.38
N TYR A 217 3.84 15.30 -7.03
CA TYR A 217 4.19 14.95 -5.66
C TYR A 217 5.59 15.45 -5.32
N LEU A 218 5.67 16.20 -4.22
CA LEU A 218 6.90 16.75 -3.67
C LEU A 218 7.06 16.33 -2.21
N MET A 219 8.20 15.72 -1.90
CA MET A 219 8.62 15.47 -0.52
C MET A 219 9.94 16.21 -0.26
N VAL A 220 9.96 17.06 0.75
CA VAL A 220 11.12 17.85 1.17
C VAL A 220 11.51 17.46 2.59
N ARG A 221 12.78 17.15 2.80
CA ARG A 221 13.39 16.83 4.09
C ARG A 221 14.61 17.72 4.31
N GLU A 222 14.94 17.93 5.57
CA GLU A 222 16.12 18.70 5.99
C GLU A 222 17.41 17.89 5.79
N ASP A 223 18.40 18.46 5.11
CA ASP A 223 19.76 17.95 4.88
C ASP A 223 19.94 16.62 4.13
N SER A 224 19.19 15.57 4.48
CA SER A 224 19.39 14.20 4.01
C SER A 224 18.09 13.39 3.93
N GLU A 225 18.16 12.18 3.38
CA GLU A 225 17.01 11.28 3.29
C GLU A 225 16.43 10.95 4.67
N GLY A 226 17.26 10.75 5.71
CA GLY A 226 16.79 10.51 7.07
C GLY A 226 16.32 11.77 7.83
N GLY A 227 16.34 12.93 7.17
CA GLY A 227 16.04 14.22 7.78
C GLY A 227 14.57 14.42 8.16
N ARG A 228 14.32 15.47 8.95
CA ARG A 228 12.95 15.86 9.31
C ARG A 228 12.18 16.29 8.06
N THR A 229 11.00 15.71 7.86
CA THR A 229 10.10 16.11 6.77
C THR A 229 9.59 17.53 6.99
N LEU A 230 9.90 18.41 6.03
CA LEU A 230 9.40 19.79 5.96
C LEU A 230 8.11 19.87 5.14
N TYR A 231 7.99 19.04 4.10
CA TYR A 231 6.83 19.00 3.21
C TYR A 231 6.66 17.61 2.57
N SER A 232 5.41 17.21 2.32
CA SER A 232 5.09 15.88 1.77
C SER A 232 3.67 15.87 1.22
N GLN A 233 3.44 16.54 0.09
CA GLN A 233 2.13 16.64 -0.55
C GLN A 233 2.27 16.73 -2.07
N THR A 234 1.15 16.57 -2.77
CA THR A 234 1.07 16.87 -4.20
C THR A 234 0.78 18.34 -4.37
N LEU A 235 1.64 19.05 -5.10
CA LEU A 235 1.37 20.41 -5.54
C LEU A 235 0.37 20.35 -6.70
N ASP A 236 -0.70 21.12 -6.58
CA ASP A 236 -1.64 21.34 -7.68
C ASP A 236 -1.09 22.37 -8.68
N GLU A 237 -1.71 22.48 -9.85
CA GLU A 237 -1.26 23.37 -10.92
C GLU A 237 -1.14 24.82 -10.44
N ASN A 238 -0.02 25.48 -10.77
CA ASN A 238 0.33 26.84 -10.33
C ASN A 238 0.52 27.03 -8.82
N GLU A 239 0.47 25.98 -8.01
CA GLU A 239 0.81 26.05 -6.59
C GLU A 239 2.31 26.28 -6.41
N GLU A 240 2.65 27.14 -5.46
CA GLU A 240 4.03 27.52 -5.16
C GLU A 240 4.29 27.40 -3.65
N VAL A 241 5.40 26.76 -3.30
CA VAL A 241 5.83 26.57 -1.92
C VAL A 241 7.28 27.02 -1.78
N THR A 242 7.57 27.76 -0.72
CA THR A 242 8.93 28.22 -0.40
C THR A 242 9.45 27.51 0.85
N PHE A 243 10.68 27.04 0.78
CA PHE A 243 11.40 26.39 1.86
C PHE A 243 12.67 27.15 2.17
N THR A 244 13.08 27.05 3.43
CA THR A 244 14.27 27.71 3.92
C THR A 244 15.09 26.72 4.76
N ALA A 245 16.39 26.63 4.50
CA ALA A 245 17.29 25.67 5.15
C ALA A 245 18.69 26.25 5.40
N THR A 246 19.44 25.65 6.31
CA THR A 246 20.80 26.12 6.65
C THR A 246 21.88 25.51 5.76
N ASN A 247 21.79 24.21 5.47
CA ASN A 247 22.82 23.50 4.70
C ASN A 247 22.28 22.97 3.36
N ALA A 248 21.34 22.03 3.43
CA ALA A 248 20.79 21.40 2.24
C ALA A 248 19.33 21.00 2.44
N LEU A 249 18.63 20.81 1.34
CA LEU A 249 17.33 20.16 1.30
C LEU A 249 17.45 18.87 0.51
N TRP A 250 16.91 17.81 1.06
CA TRP A 250 16.67 16.58 0.34
C TRP A 250 15.26 16.62 -0.24
N MET A 251 15.11 16.36 -1.53
CA MET A 251 13.85 16.51 -2.25
C MET A 251 13.58 15.29 -3.12
N ASN A 252 12.43 14.65 -2.96
CA ASN A 252 11.94 13.65 -3.91
C ASN A 252 10.85 14.29 -4.78
N ILE A 253 11.09 14.28 -6.09
CA ILE A 253 10.23 14.90 -7.08
C ILE A 253 9.72 13.80 -8.03
N ALA A 254 8.41 13.58 -8.01
CA ALA A 254 7.78 12.52 -8.80
C ALA A 254 7.69 12.85 -10.30
N ASN A 255 7.54 14.13 -10.66
CA ASN A 255 7.46 14.59 -12.04
C ASN A 255 8.30 15.87 -12.23
N PRO A 256 9.60 15.74 -12.51
CA PRO A 256 10.52 16.88 -12.58
C PRO A 256 10.25 17.84 -13.74
N SER A 257 9.59 17.39 -14.82
CA SER A 257 9.24 18.28 -15.94
C SER A 257 8.10 19.23 -15.62
N ALA A 258 7.22 18.85 -14.69
CA ALA A 258 6.08 19.67 -14.26
C ALA A 258 6.44 20.74 -13.22
N ILE A 259 7.69 20.80 -12.75
CA ILE A 259 8.13 21.71 -11.69
C ILE A 259 9.18 22.71 -12.20
N ALA A 260 9.05 23.97 -11.79
CA ALA A 260 10.12 24.96 -11.80
C ALA A 260 10.70 25.13 -10.39
N LEU A 261 12.02 25.04 -10.26
CA LEU A 261 12.72 25.34 -9.00
C LEU A 261 13.43 26.68 -9.09
N VAL A 262 13.40 27.44 -8.01
CA VAL A 262 14.18 28.67 -7.83
C VAL A 262 15.00 28.53 -6.56
N ILE A 263 16.32 28.42 -6.69
CA ILE A 263 17.25 28.29 -5.57
C ILE A 263 18.01 29.61 -5.45
N ASN A 264 17.85 30.31 -4.33
CA ASN A 264 18.43 31.63 -4.09
C ASN A 264 18.20 32.62 -5.23
N GLY A 265 17.00 32.59 -5.84
CA GLY A 265 16.62 33.44 -6.96
C GLY A 265 17.07 32.96 -8.34
N MET A 266 17.90 31.92 -8.44
CA MET A 266 18.30 31.32 -9.71
C MET A 266 17.36 30.18 -10.10
N ARG A 267 16.90 30.16 -11.35
CA ARG A 267 15.99 29.13 -11.86
C ARG A 267 16.76 27.86 -12.21
N TYR A 268 16.24 26.72 -11.80
CA TYR A 268 16.74 25.39 -12.10
C TYR A 268 15.62 24.52 -12.66
N GLN A 269 15.96 23.70 -13.65
CA GLN A 269 15.11 22.62 -14.12
C GLN A 269 15.52 21.34 -13.40
N ALA A 270 14.56 20.61 -12.83
CA ALA A 270 14.87 19.32 -12.25
C ALA A 270 15.27 18.32 -13.35
N PRO A 271 16.41 17.62 -13.21
CA PRO A 271 16.83 16.60 -14.16
C PRO A 271 15.78 15.48 -14.29
N GLU A 272 15.52 15.03 -15.51
CA GLU A 272 14.75 13.83 -15.77
C GLU A 272 15.63 12.56 -15.66
N PRO A 273 15.02 11.37 -15.41
CA PRO A 273 13.63 11.13 -15.04
C PRO A 273 13.37 11.44 -13.55
N TYR A 274 12.17 11.09 -13.05
CA TYR A 274 11.82 11.20 -11.62
C TYR A 274 12.95 10.73 -10.70
N GLY A 275 13.06 11.32 -9.51
CA GLY A 275 14.17 11.00 -8.63
C GLY A 275 14.27 11.82 -7.37
N VAL A 276 15.38 11.57 -6.69
CA VAL A 276 15.78 12.22 -5.46
C VAL A 276 16.87 13.22 -5.78
N PHE A 277 16.80 14.37 -5.14
CA PHE A 277 17.72 15.47 -5.36
C PHE A 277 18.18 16.06 -4.04
N LYS A 278 19.45 16.48 -4.02
CA LYS A 278 20.02 17.30 -2.98
C LYS A 278 20.11 18.73 -3.49
N VAL A 279 19.40 19.63 -2.84
CA VAL A 279 19.44 21.06 -3.11
C VAL A 279 20.38 21.71 -2.10
N THR A 280 21.37 22.42 -2.61
CA THR A 280 22.33 23.18 -1.82
C THR A 280 22.42 24.60 -2.36
N ALA A 281 23.13 25.49 -1.67
CA ALA A 281 23.42 26.82 -2.19
C ALA A 281 24.20 26.80 -3.53
N ALA A 282 24.93 25.71 -3.81
CA ALA A 282 25.65 25.53 -5.07
C ALA A 282 24.76 25.10 -6.24
N GLY A 283 23.54 24.60 -5.96
CA GLY A 283 22.59 24.18 -6.97
C GLY A 283 21.88 22.87 -6.64
N LEU A 284 21.43 22.19 -7.69
CA LEU A 284 20.65 20.96 -7.63
C LEU A 284 21.50 19.76 -8.08
N GLU A 285 21.67 18.78 -7.21
CA GLU A 285 22.37 17.52 -7.49
C GLU A 285 21.40 16.34 -7.40
N ARG A 286 21.52 15.35 -8.29
CA ARG A 286 20.70 14.12 -8.26
C ARG A 286 21.40 13.06 -7.40
N LEU A 287 20.64 12.40 -6.53
CA LEU A 287 21.10 11.29 -5.70
C LEU A 287 20.74 9.93 -6.32
#